data_AF-A0A0S8EZR5-F1
#
_entry.id   AF-A0A0S8EZR5-F1
#
_cell.length_a   1.000
_cell.length_b   1.000
_cell.length_c   1.000
_cell.angle_alpha   90.00
_cell.angle_beta   90.00
_cell.angle_gamma   90.00
#
_symmetry.space_group_name_H-M   'P 1'
#
loop_
_entity.id
_entity.type
_entity.pdbx_description
1 polymer ?
#
loop_
_entity_poly.entity_id
_entity_poly.type
_entity_poly.pdbx_seq_one_letter_code
_entity_poly.pdbx_strand_id
1 'polypeptide(L)'
;IAFTARDADVIKTYVRMGLGVGVVASMASASEDGDLVTLDATGLFPRCTTWLGFTRDLAWRRWMYEFIEEFAPQWDERQIARALECDDYREISALVEGKLPLRGS
;
A
#
# COMPACT_ATOMS: atom_id res chain seq x y z
N ILE A 1 8.89 18.66 15.38
CA ILE A 1 7.84 18.18 14.44
C ILE A 1 6.94 19.38 14.17
N ALA A 2 6.92 19.92 12.95
CA ALA A 2 6.20 21.16 12.65
C ALA A 2 4.72 20.93 12.34
N PHE A 3 4.35 19.77 11.77
CA PHE A 3 2.98 19.44 11.41
C PHE A 3 2.79 17.93 11.18
N THR A 4 1.59 17.40 11.43
CA THR A 4 1.22 16.00 11.15
C THR A 4 -0.17 15.96 10.52
N ALA A 5 -0.30 15.38 9.32
CA ALA A 5 -1.56 15.16 8.64
C ALA A 5 -1.69 13.69 8.20
N ARG A 6 -2.95 13.23 8.05
CA ARG A 6 -3.27 11.86 7.63
C ARG A 6 -3.41 11.72 6.11
N ASP A 7 -3.59 12.82 5.41
CA ASP A 7 -3.89 12.87 3.97
C ASP A 7 -2.74 13.56 3.23
N ALA A 8 -2.32 12.97 2.12
CA ALA A 8 -1.26 13.52 1.28
C ALA A 8 -1.65 14.88 0.68
N ASP A 9 -2.92 15.11 0.36
CA ASP A 9 -3.34 16.38 -0.25
C ASP A 9 -3.30 17.53 0.76
N VAL A 10 -3.57 17.23 2.04
CA VAL A 10 -3.37 18.17 3.13
C VAL A 10 -1.88 18.47 3.29
N ILE A 11 -1.00 17.45 3.25
CA ILE A 11 0.45 17.65 3.32
C ILE A 11 0.93 18.55 2.18
N LYS A 12 0.54 18.27 0.93
CA LYS A 12 0.88 19.08 -0.26
C LYS A 12 0.43 20.53 -0.11
N THR A 13 -0.78 20.75 0.40
CA THR A 13 -1.32 22.10 0.64
C THR A 13 -0.41 22.91 1.58
N TYR A 14 0.08 22.32 2.66
CA TYR A 14 1.00 23.02 3.57
C TYR A 14 2.40 23.21 3.01
N VAL A 15 2.89 22.27 2.18
CA VAL A 15 4.15 22.46 1.44
C VAL A 15 4.04 23.66 0.51
N ARG A 16 2.93 23.82 -0.22
CA ARG A 16 2.65 24.98 -1.09
C ARG A 16 2.61 26.29 -0.33
N MET A 17 2.12 26.27 0.91
CA MET A 17 2.13 27.44 1.79
C MET A 17 3.52 27.75 2.39
N GLY A 18 4.56 27.00 2.03
CA GLY A 18 5.92 27.22 2.48
C GLY A 18 6.20 26.71 3.90
N LEU A 19 5.35 25.84 4.46
CA LEU A 19 5.53 25.34 5.83
C LEU A 19 6.74 24.41 5.97
N GLY A 20 7.21 23.81 4.86
CA GLY A 20 8.41 22.98 4.83
C GLY A 20 8.34 21.87 3.79
N VAL A 21 9.05 20.77 4.06
CA VAL A 21 9.13 19.58 3.20
C VAL A 21 8.09 18.55 3.65
N GLY A 22 7.31 18.02 2.70
CA GLY A 22 6.35 16.94 2.94
C GLY A 22 6.94 15.57 2.63
N VAL A 23 6.64 14.57 3.47
CA VAL A 23 6.95 13.16 3.20
C VAL A 23 5.64 12.43 2.96
N VAL A 24 5.47 11.87 1.77
CA VAL A 24 4.25 11.17 1.34
C VAL A 24 4.60 9.83 0.67
N ALA A 25 3.63 8.93 0.55
CA ALA A 25 3.80 7.72 -0.26
C ALA A 25 4.02 8.10 -1.73
N SER A 26 4.87 7.37 -2.44
CA SER A 26 5.22 7.66 -3.84
C SER A 26 4.00 7.69 -4.77
N MET A 27 3.03 6.79 -4.56
CA MET A 27 1.76 6.79 -5.31
C MET A 27 0.93 8.09 -5.15
N ALA A 28 1.20 8.88 -4.11
CA ALA A 28 0.54 10.14 -3.82
C ALA A 28 1.45 11.35 -4.11
N SER A 29 2.65 11.17 -4.67
CA SER A 29 3.59 12.28 -4.90
C SER A 29 3.26 13.13 -6.13
N ALA A 30 2.50 12.58 -7.08
CA ALA A 30 2.06 13.32 -8.25
C ALA A 30 1.33 14.60 -7.83
N SER A 31 1.76 15.73 -8.42
CA SER A 31 1.05 17.00 -8.35
C SER A 31 0.33 17.23 -9.66
N GLU A 32 -0.95 17.55 -9.59
CA GLU A 32 -1.76 17.90 -10.77
C GLU A 32 -1.26 19.18 -11.44
N ASP A 33 -0.70 20.11 -10.66
CA ASP A 33 -0.31 21.45 -11.11
C ASP A 33 1.18 21.56 -11.52
N GLY A 34 1.97 20.50 -11.33
CA GLY A 34 3.42 20.50 -11.60
C GLY A 34 4.23 21.47 -10.72
N ASP A 35 3.61 22.01 -9.68
CA ASP A 35 4.15 23.04 -8.78
C ASP A 35 5.01 22.48 -7.63
N LEU A 36 5.03 21.16 -7.47
CA LEU A 36 5.80 20.45 -6.48
C LEU A 36 6.84 19.54 -7.14
N VAL A 37 8.07 19.60 -6.64
CA VAL A 37 9.15 18.69 -7.05
C VAL A 37 9.16 17.49 -6.11
N THR A 38 9.02 16.29 -6.67
CA THR A 38 9.17 15.04 -5.93
C THR A 38 10.64 14.61 -5.94
N LEU A 39 11.16 14.22 -4.78
CA LEU A 39 12.48 13.61 -4.64
C LEU A 39 12.30 12.16 -4.17
N ASP A 40 13.01 11.23 -4.81
CA ASP A 40 13.02 9.85 -4.39
C ASP A 40 13.74 9.71 -3.03
N ALA A 41 13.11 9.01 -2.10
CA ALA A 41 13.62 8.72 -0.77
C ALA A 41 13.93 7.22 -0.59
N THR A 42 14.07 6.47 -1.68
CA THR A 42 14.47 5.06 -1.65
C THR A 42 15.78 4.88 -0.89
N GLY A 43 15.79 3.96 0.07
CA GLY A 43 16.92 3.70 0.97
C GLY A 43 16.96 4.57 2.23
N LEU A 44 16.17 5.66 2.30
CA LEU A 44 16.05 6.47 3.51
C LEU A 44 15.02 5.89 4.49
N PHE A 45 13.95 5.27 3.97
CA PHE A 45 12.88 4.67 4.77
C PHE A 45 12.70 3.19 4.42
N PRO A 46 12.28 2.34 5.39
CA PRO A 46 11.90 0.97 5.10
C PRO A 46 10.66 0.95 4.19
N ARG A 47 10.53 -0.11 3.39
CA ARG A 47 9.35 -0.31 2.55
C ARG A 47 8.12 -0.58 3.42
N CYS A 48 7.02 0.09 3.11
CA CYS A 48 5.71 -0.18 3.70
C CYS A 48 4.96 -1.20 2.83
N THR A 49 4.29 -2.15 3.48
CA THR A 49 3.44 -3.15 2.81
C THR A 49 1.97 -2.88 3.13
N THR A 50 1.15 -2.76 2.10
CA THR A 50 -0.31 -2.64 2.25
C THR A 50 -0.94 -4.02 2.35
N TRP A 51 -1.81 -4.21 3.34
CA TRP A 51 -2.49 -5.48 3.60
C TRP A 51 -3.99 -5.37 3.29
N LEU A 52 -4.55 -6.46 2.78
CA LEU A 52 -5.98 -6.66 2.62
C LEU A 52 -6.45 -7.63 3.71
N GLY A 53 -7.39 -7.21 4.55
CA GLY A 53 -7.88 -8.00 5.68
C GLY A 53 -9.32 -8.46 5.47
N PHE A 54 -9.57 -9.75 5.72
CA PHE A 54 -10.90 -10.34 5.73
C PHE A 54 -11.12 -11.10 7.04
N THR A 55 -12.37 -11.21 7.48
CA THR A 55 -12.70 -12.06 8.62
C THR A 55 -12.79 -13.53 8.17
N ARG A 56 -12.28 -14.46 8.98
CA ARG A 56 -12.21 -15.89 8.61
C ARG A 56 -13.58 -16.55 8.42
N ASP A 57 -14.59 -16.00 9.07
CA ASP A 57 -15.98 -16.47 9.08
C ASP A 57 -16.80 -15.98 7.87
N LEU A 58 -16.21 -15.19 6.95
CA LEU A 58 -16.88 -14.80 5.72
C LEU A 58 -17.20 -16.02 4.87
N ALA A 59 -18.42 -16.04 4.34
CA ALA A 59 -18.79 -16.95 3.27
C ALA A 59 -18.10 -16.50 1.97
N TRP A 60 -16.97 -17.12 1.66
CA TRP A 60 -16.15 -16.81 0.48
C TRP A 60 -16.93 -17.04 -0.82
N ARG A 61 -17.04 -15.97 -1.62
CA ARG A 61 -17.70 -16.00 -2.92
C ARG A 61 -16.68 -15.84 -4.03
N ARG A 62 -16.99 -16.39 -5.21
CA ARG A 62 -16.14 -16.31 -6.39
C ARG A 62 -15.60 -14.90 -6.68
N TRP A 63 -16.45 -13.88 -6.64
CA TRP A 63 -16.04 -12.50 -6.90
C TRP A 63 -15.00 -11.97 -5.91
N MET A 64 -14.92 -12.51 -4.69
CA MET A 64 -13.92 -12.08 -3.70
C MET A 64 -12.52 -12.53 -4.13
N TYR A 65 -12.40 -13.76 -4.64
CA TYR A 65 -11.16 -14.25 -5.22
C TYR A 65 -10.76 -13.41 -6.42
N GLU A 66 -11.70 -13.16 -7.34
CA GLU A 66 -11.48 -12.33 -8.53
C GLU A 66 -11.03 -10.90 -8.15
N PHE A 67 -11.65 -10.29 -7.14
CA PHE A 67 -11.26 -8.98 -6.63
C PHE A 67 -9.84 -8.95 -6.05
N ILE A 68 -9.47 -9.97 -5.26
CA ILE A 68 -8.14 -10.06 -4.65
C ILE A 68 -7.09 -10.22 -5.74
N GLU A 69 -7.33 -11.08 -6.73
CA GLU A 69 -6.41 -11.33 -7.83
C GLU A 69 -6.24 -10.08 -8.72
N GLU A 70 -7.32 -9.33 -8.99
CA GLU A 70 -7.25 -8.07 -9.73
C GLU A 70 -6.49 -6.98 -8.96
N PHE A 71 -6.72 -6.86 -7.65
CA PHE A 71 -6.06 -5.86 -6.81
C PHE A 71 -4.59 -6.20 -6.52
N ALA A 72 -4.31 -7.49 -6.33
CA ALA A 72 -3.02 -8.03 -5.90
C ALA A 72 -2.67 -9.30 -6.69
N PRO A 73 -2.17 -9.17 -7.94
CA PRO A 73 -1.95 -10.28 -8.88
C PRO A 73 -0.99 -11.37 -8.40
N GLN A 74 -0.24 -11.12 -7.33
CA GLN A 74 0.59 -12.13 -6.68
C GLN A 74 -0.21 -13.15 -5.84
N TRP A 75 -1.53 -12.99 -5.72
CA TRP A 75 -2.46 -13.86 -5.02
C TRP A 75 -3.45 -14.52 -5.99
N ASP A 76 -3.28 -15.81 -6.24
CA ASP A 76 -4.25 -16.65 -6.94
C ASP A 76 -5.23 -17.34 -5.96
N GLU A 77 -6.31 -17.94 -6.51
CA GLU A 77 -7.32 -18.65 -5.72
C GLU A 77 -6.72 -19.73 -4.79
N ARG A 78 -5.64 -20.41 -5.21
CA ARG A 78 -5.00 -21.47 -4.41
C ARG A 78 -4.23 -20.88 -3.24
N GLN A 79 -3.50 -19.79 -3.44
CA GLN A 79 -2.78 -19.07 -2.40
C GLN A 79 -3.76 -18.46 -1.38
N ILE A 80 -4.89 -17.92 -1.86
CA ILE A 80 -5.93 -17.38 -0.99
C ILE A 80 -6.55 -18.52 -0.15
N ALA A 81 -6.95 -19.63 -0.76
CA ALA A 81 -7.47 -20.79 -0.04
C ALA A 81 -6.48 -21.29 1.02
N ARG A 82 -5.19 -21.36 0.70
CA ARG A 82 -4.14 -21.74 1.65
C ARG A 82 -3.98 -20.74 2.79
N ALA A 83 -4.06 -19.44 2.51
CA ALA A 83 -3.97 -18.40 3.52
C ALA A 83 -5.10 -18.48 4.57
N LEU A 84 -6.28 -18.96 4.17
CA LEU A 84 -7.41 -19.14 5.09
C LEU A 84 -7.20 -20.26 6.11
N GLU A 85 -6.36 -21.23 5.78
CA GLU A 85 -5.96 -22.34 6.66
C GLU A 85 -4.85 -21.94 7.65
N CYS A 86 -4.09 -20.88 7.35
CA CYS A 86 -2.98 -20.42 8.19
C CYS A 86 -3.47 -19.61 9.38
N ASP A 87 -2.91 -19.82 10.57
CA ASP A 87 -3.30 -19.09 11.79
C ASP A 87 -2.49 -17.82 12.03
N ASP A 88 -1.29 -17.72 11.42
CA ASP A 88 -0.35 -16.60 11.60
C ASP A 88 -0.17 -15.80 10.29
N TYR A 89 -0.13 -14.47 10.42
CA TYR A 89 0.19 -13.56 9.31
C TYR A 89 1.57 -13.84 8.71
N ARG A 90 2.52 -14.39 9.49
CA ARG A 90 3.85 -14.77 8.99
C ARG A 90 3.77 -15.88 7.95
N GLU A 91 2.96 -16.90 8.22
CA GLU A 91 2.71 -18.00 7.29
C GLU A 91 2.03 -17.49 6.02
N ILE A 92 1.04 -16.60 6.17
CA ILE A 92 0.36 -15.95 5.06
C ILE A 92 1.37 -15.14 4.22
N SER A 93 2.23 -14.35 4.86
CA SER A 93 3.22 -13.51 4.18
C SER A 93 4.22 -14.33 3.36
N ALA A 94 4.60 -15.53 3.84
CA ALA A 94 5.52 -16.42 3.16
C ALA A 94 4.97 -16.97 1.84
N LEU A 95 3.64 -17.03 1.65
CA LEU A 95 3.01 -17.52 0.41
C LEU A 95 3.30 -16.64 -0.81
N VAL A 96 3.67 -15.37 -0.58
CA VAL A 96 3.92 -14.36 -1.62
C VAL A 96 5.23 -13.61 -1.42
N GLU A 97 6.11 -14.11 -0.55
CA GLU A 97 7.39 -13.45 -0.28
C GLU A 97 8.22 -13.32 -1.56
N GLY A 98 8.82 -12.15 -1.76
CA GLY A 98 9.57 -11.82 -2.98
C GLY A 98 8.72 -11.51 -4.23
N LYS A 99 7.39 -11.69 -4.17
CA LYS A 99 6.47 -11.39 -5.29
C LYS A 99 5.62 -10.13 -5.08
N LEU A 100 5.83 -9.40 -3.99
CA LEU A 100 5.08 -8.18 -3.69
C LEU A 100 5.41 -7.07 -4.69
N PRO A 101 4.40 -6.46 -5.34
CA PRO A 101 4.64 -5.40 -6.31
C PRO A 101 5.08 -4.11 -5.61
N LEU A 102 5.91 -3.33 -6.31
CA LEU A 102 6.19 -1.95 -5.95
C LEU A 102 5.13 -1.05 -6.60
N ARG A 103 4.56 -0.14 -5.81
CA ARG A 103 3.56 0.84 -6.28
C ARG A 103 4.20 2.23 -6.30
N GLY A 104 3.98 2.98 -7.38
CA GLY A 104 4.47 4.37 -7.51
C GLY A 104 5.96 4.51 -7.79
N SER A 105 6.54 3.58 -8.56
CA SER A 105 7.89 3.72 -9.15
C SER A 105 7.84 4.39 -10.50
#